data_AF-A0A2S6R0M6-F1
#
_entry.id   AF-A0A2S6R0M6-F1
#
_cell.length_a   1.000
_cell.length_b   1.000
_cell.length_c   1.000
_cell.angle_alpha   90.00
_cell.angle_beta   90.00
_cell.angle_gamma   90.00
#
_symmetry.space_group_name_H-M   'P 1'
#
loop_
_entity.id
_entity.type
_entity.pdbx_description
1 polymer ?
#
loop_
_entity_poly.entity_id
_entity_poly.type
_entity_poly.pdbx_seq_one_letter_code
_entity_poly.pdbx_strand_id
1 'polypeptide(L)' 'AEAYWRALPGIVAHGFTHFRLEIAVYAGKVDGRTAVDGIWCPPAKFTEHALSTLSRKIIRHAKSSG' A
#
# COMPACT_ATOMS: atom_id res chain seq x y z
N ALA A 1 6.71 -7.66 -13.35
CA ALA A 1 5.52 -7.28 -14.12
C ALA A 1 5.57 -5.80 -14.43
N GLU A 2 5.46 -5.44 -15.70
CA GLU A 2 5.17 -4.06 -16.09
C GLU A 2 3.72 -3.74 -15.71
N ALA A 3 3.48 -2.54 -15.20
CA ALA A 3 2.16 -2.09 -14.79
C ALA A 3 1.97 -0.63 -15.18
N TYR A 4 0.75 -0.29 -15.61
CA TYR A 4 0.36 1.10 -15.74
C TYR A 4 0.06 1.66 -14.34
N TRP A 5 0.97 2.47 -13.82
CA TRP A 5 0.85 3.08 -12.50
C TRP A 5 0.07 4.39 -12.59
N ARG A 6 -0.91 4.58 -11.70
CA ARG A 6 -1.55 5.89 -11.47
C ARG A 6 -1.31 6.36 -10.05
N ALA A 7 -1.07 7.65 -9.89
CA ALA A 7 -1.08 8.28 -8.58
C ALA A 7 -2.51 8.23 -8.00
N LEU A 8 -2.63 7.86 -6.72
CA LEU A 8 -3.87 8.01 -5.98
C LEU A 8 -3.94 9.43 -5.39
N PRO A 9 -5.11 10.08 -5.41
CA PRO A 9 -5.26 11.44 -4.90
C PRO A 9 -5.07 11.48 -3.38
N GLY A 10 -4.18 12.35 -2.91
CA GLY A 10 -3.91 12.60 -1.49
C GLY A 10 -2.56 12.07 -1.02
N ILE A 11 -2.29 12.24 0.28
CA ILE A 11 -1.02 11.86 0.92
C ILE A 11 -1.31 11.10 2.22
N VAL A 12 -0.53 10.04 2.46
CA VAL A 12 -0.54 9.33 3.74
C VAL A 12 0.53 9.93 4.65
N ALA A 13 0.11 10.55 5.75
CA ALA A 13 1.01 11.14 6.74
C ALA A 13 1.12 10.28 8.02
N HIS A 14 2.34 10.13 8.54
CA HIS A 14 2.60 9.46 9.81
C HIS A 14 3.77 10.11 10.56
N GLY A 15 3.59 10.37 11.86
CA GLY A 15 4.64 10.88 12.73
C GLY A 15 5.39 9.74 13.41
N PHE A 16 6.70 9.71 13.24
CA PHE A 16 7.63 9.00 14.10
C PHE A 16 8.23 9.98 15.11
N THR A 17 8.92 9.48 16.14
CA THR A 17 9.50 10.32 17.21
C THR A 17 10.40 11.43 16.68
N HIS A 18 11.16 11.17 15.60
CA HIS A 18 12.17 12.11 15.09
C HIS A 18 11.80 12.75 13.75
N PHE A 19 10.77 12.26 13.06
CA PHE A 19 10.41 12.77 11.75
C PHE A 19 8.95 12.50 11.41
N ARG A 20 8.42 13.30 10.49
CA ARG A 20 7.14 13.06 9.85
C ARG A 20 7.38 12.51 8.46
N LEU A 21 6.70 11.41 8.16
CA LEU A 21 6.74 10.77 6.85
C LEU A 21 5.46 11.10 6.09
N GLU A 22 5.63 11.53 4.84
CA GLU A 22 4.55 11.79 3.89
C GLU A 22 4.76 10.92 2.65
N ILE A 23 3.74 10.13 2.28
CA ILE A 23 3.83 9.15 1.20
C ILE A 23 2.73 9.41 0.18
N ALA A 24 3.13 9.63 -1.07
CA ALA A 24 2.24 9.52 -2.23
C ALA A 24 2.10 8.04 -2.61
N VAL A 25 0.85 7.57 -2.77
CA VAL A 25 0.58 6.16 -3.09
C VAL A 25 0.22 6.03 -4.56
N TYR A 26 0.86 5.07 -5.24
CA TYR A 26 0.55 4.70 -6.62
C TYR A 26 -0.12 3.33 -6.65
N ALA A 27 -1.09 3.16 -7.55
CA ALA A 27 -1.76 1.89 -7.77
C ALA A 27 -1.53 1.42 -9.21
N GLY A 28 -1.31 0.12 -9.36
CA GLY A 28 -1.14 -0.56 -10.65
C GLY A 28 -1.78 -1.94 -10.57
N LYS A 29 -2.18 -2.47 -11.73
CA LYS A 29 -2.76 -3.81 -11.86
C LYS A 29 -1.80 -4.71 -12.63
N VAL A 30 -1.61 -5.93 -12.13
CA VAL A 30 -0.77 -6.97 -12.74
C VAL A 30 -1.53 -8.30 -12.78
N ASP A 31 -1.05 -9.25 -13.57
CA ASP A 31 -1.64 -10.59 -13.69
C ASP A 31 -1.31 -11.54 -12.53
N GLY A 32 -0.40 -11.12 -11.64
CA GLY A 32 0.02 -11.88 -10.46
C GLY A 32 0.93 -13.07 -10.76
N ARG A 33 1.39 -13.26 -12.00
CA ARG A 33 2.21 -14.41 -12.40
C ARG A 33 3.71 -14.21 -12.18
N THR A 34 4.14 -12.96 -12.05
CA THR A 34 5.54 -12.66 -11.76
C THR A 34 5.89 -13.08 -10.34
N ALA A 35 7.02 -13.77 -10.16
CA ALA A 35 7.60 -14.00 -8.85
C ALA A 35 7.87 -12.67 -8.13
N VAL A 36 7.55 -12.62 -6.84
CA VAL A 36 7.75 -11.43 -6.00
C VAL A 36 8.51 -11.84 -4.75
N ASP A 37 9.35 -10.94 -4.24
CA ASP A 37 9.95 -11.06 -2.91
C ASP A 37 8.91 -10.69 -1.85
N GLY A 38 7.93 -11.59 -1.69
CA GLY A 38 6.76 -11.39 -0.85
C GLY A 38 5.63 -12.35 -1.19
N ILE A 39 4.41 -11.99 -0.81
CA ILE A 39 3.22 -12.80 -1.05
C ILE A 39 2.09 -11.97 -1.67
N TRP A 40 1.34 -12.58 -2.58
CA TRP A 40 0.04 -12.07 -2.98
C TRP A 40 -0.98 -12.45 -1.91
N CYS A 41 -1.54 -11.45 -1.25
CA CYS A 41 -2.49 -11.64 -0.14
C CYS A 41 -3.82 -10.93 -0.44
N PRO A 42 -4.97 -11.61 -0.35
CA PRO A 42 -6.28 -10.97 -0.47
C PRO A 42 -6.47 -9.87 0.59
N PRO A 43 -7.13 -8.74 0.26
CA PRO A 43 -7.28 -7.63 1.22
C PRO A 43 -8.03 -7.97 2.52
N ALA A 44 -8.81 -9.07 2.53
CA ALA A 44 -9.50 -9.57 3.72
C ALA A 44 -8.54 -10.22 4.73
N LYS A 45 -7.40 -10.75 4.28
CA LYS A 45 -6.41 -11.46 5.11
C LYS A 45 -5.35 -10.55 5.70
N PHE A 46 -5.38 -9.24 5.42
CA PHE A 46 -4.40 -8.30 5.96
C PHE A 46 -4.37 -8.24 7.49
N THR A 47 -5.47 -8.58 8.18
CA THR A 47 -5.53 -8.66 9.64
C THR A 47 -4.74 -9.83 10.22
N GLU A 48 -4.44 -10.84 9.40
CA GLU A 48 -3.62 -12.00 9.78
C GLU A 48 -2.12 -11.67 9.77
N HIS A 49 -1.74 -10.51 9.22
CA HIS A 49 -0.36 -10.03 9.18
C HIS A 49 -0.11 -8.96 10.23
N ALA A 50 1.07 -9.01 10.85
CA ALA A 50 1.54 -8.01 11.81
C ALA A 50 1.96 -6.69 11.11
N LEU A 51 1.00 -6.05 10.44
CA LEU A 51 1.22 -4.78 9.75
C LEU A 51 1.52 -3.66 10.77
N SER A 52 2.36 -2.71 10.38
CA SER A 52 2.55 -1.50 11.17
C SER A 52 1.32 -0.59 11.09
N THR A 53 1.22 0.40 11.99
CA THR A 53 0.18 1.43 11.94
C THR A 53 0.26 2.26 10.65
N LEU A 54 1.47 2.56 10.17
CA LEU A 54 1.70 3.22 8.89
C LEU A 54 1.17 2.36 7.71
N SER A 55 1.54 1.09 7.65
CA SER A 55 1.11 0.19 6.56
C SER A 55 -0.43 0.09 6.51
N ARG A 56 -1.10 0.02 7.67
CA ARG A 56 -2.57 0.08 7.73
C ARG A 56 -3.15 1.38 7.18
N LYS A 57 -2.50 2.53 7.40
CA LYS A 57 -2.92 3.81 6.80
C LYS A 57 -2.80 3.78 5.27
N ILE A 58 -1.69 3.25 4.74
CA ILE A 58 -1.46 3.11 3.30
C ILE A 58 -2.56 2.24 2.67
N ILE A 59 -2.85 1.08 3.24
CA ILE A 59 -3.90 0.17 2.74
C ILE A 59 -5.27 0.84 2.74
N ARG A 60 -5.62 1.56 3.82
CA ARG A 60 -6.90 2.26 3.91
C ARG A 60 -7.03 3.33 2.82
N HIS A 61 -5.98 4.12 2.62
CA HIS A 61 -5.93 5.14 1.59
C HIS A 61 -6.04 4.54 0.18
N ALA A 62 -5.37 3.42 -0.07
CA ALA A 62 -5.47 2.71 -1.33
C ALA A 62 -6.89 2.20 -1.62
N LYS A 63 -7.60 1.71 -0.59
CA LYS A 63 -9.00 1.24 -0.69
C LYS A 63 -10.02 2.37 -0.90
N SER A 64 -9.78 3.57 -0.39
CA SER A 64 -10.73 4.70 -0.52
C SER A 64 -10.60 5.47 -1.83
N SER A 65 -9.51 5.26 -2.58
CA SER A 65 -9.13 6.07 -3.75
C SER A 65 -9.18 5.30 -5.07
N GLY A 66 -9.71 4.08 -5.05
CA GLY A 66 -9.90 3.20 -6.21
C GLY A 66 -11.34 2.74 -6.30
#